data_AF-A0A514WTK9-F1
#
_entry.id   AF-A0A514WTK9-F1
#
_cell.length_a   1.000
_cell.length_b   1.000
_cell.length_c   1.000
_cell.angle_alpha   90.00
_cell.angle_beta   90.00
_cell.angle_gamma   90.00
#
_symmetry.space_group_name_H-M   'P 1'
#
loop_
_entity.id
_entity.type
_entity.pdbx_description
1 polymer ?
#
loop_
_entity_poly.entity_id
_entity_poly.type
_entity_poly.pdbx_seq_one_letter_code
_entity_poly.pdbx_strand_id
1 'polypeptide(L)'
;MKSLILASLLIGSSAFADTTLFNCVVPAQTPSVKATVVLADDQSADFVTLTVVEKKGTSTFFFQGDKGSVTEQVKAGSLQFLAMTEQSAQGADGVIVNTGLFSINADQKGAFSGLLLAKGNIYPLSCSK
;
A
#
# COMPACT_ATOMS: atom_id res chain seq x y z
N MET A 1 -22.83 13.31 -26.58
CA MET A 1 -22.34 12.32 -25.61
C MET A 1 -22.17 13.06 -24.29
N LYS A 2 -22.93 12.69 -23.26
CA LYS A 2 -23.05 13.45 -22.01
C LYS A 2 -21.77 13.26 -21.17
N SER A 3 -21.17 14.36 -20.73
CA SER A 3 -20.00 14.35 -19.84
C SER A 3 -20.39 13.75 -18.49
N LEU A 4 -19.63 12.75 -18.05
CA LEU A 4 -19.69 12.26 -16.69
C LEU A 4 -18.89 13.24 -15.83
N ILE A 5 -19.60 14.16 -15.18
CA ILE A 5 -19.07 14.98 -14.10
C ILE A 5 -19.03 14.08 -12.86
N LEU A 6 -17.86 13.51 -12.57
CA LEU A 6 -17.59 12.82 -11.31
C LEU A 6 -16.47 13.57 -10.57
N ALA A 7 -16.75 14.81 -10.20
CA ALA A 7 -15.86 15.64 -9.39
C ALA A 7 -16.70 16.50 -8.45
N SER A 8 -17.04 15.97 -7.27
CA SER A 8 -17.51 16.76 -6.12
C SER A 8 -17.79 15.89 -4.89
N LEU A 9 -16.78 15.17 -4.39
CA LEU A 9 -16.91 14.47 -3.09
C LEU A 9 -15.58 14.40 -2.31
N LEU A 10 -14.80 15.48 -2.31
CA LEU A 10 -13.53 15.54 -1.56
C LEU A 10 -13.38 16.78 -0.67
N ILE A 11 -14.48 17.45 -0.30
CA ILE A 11 -14.43 18.55 0.69
C ILE A 11 -15.41 18.25 1.82
N GLY A 12 -15.08 17.22 2.58
CA GLY A 12 -15.68 16.92 3.86
C GLY A 12 -14.63 16.15 4.62
N SER A 13 -13.99 16.82 5.58
CA SER A 13 -12.94 16.26 6.43
C SER A 13 -13.53 15.15 7.30
N SER A 14 -13.82 13.98 6.73
CA SER A 14 -13.79 12.74 7.48
C SER A 14 -12.33 12.56 7.85
N ALA A 15 -11.99 12.88 9.09
CA ALA A 15 -10.76 12.43 9.68
C ALA A 15 -10.80 10.90 9.63
N PHE A 16 -10.20 10.33 8.58
CA PHE A 16 -9.94 8.90 8.50
C PHE A 16 -9.17 8.57 9.78
N ALA A 17 -9.70 7.66 10.59
CA ALA A 17 -8.97 7.12 11.72
C ALA A 17 -7.88 6.20 11.15
N ASP A 18 -6.83 6.82 10.62
CA ASP A 18 -5.69 6.18 9.98
C ASP A 18 -5.01 5.26 10.98
N THR A 19 -5.37 3.97 10.98
CA THR A 19 -4.71 2.99 11.83
C THR A 19 -3.46 2.53 11.10
N THR A 20 -2.30 2.99 11.58
CA THR A 20 -1.01 2.45 11.11
C THR A 20 -0.92 0.99 11.53
N LEU A 21 -0.88 0.08 10.56
CA LEU A 21 -0.74 -1.37 10.75
C LEU A 21 0.72 -1.80 10.84
N PHE A 22 1.58 -1.16 10.04
CA PHE A 22 3.01 -1.45 9.99
C PHE A 22 3.82 -0.21 9.66
N ASN A 23 5.01 -0.16 10.23
CA ASN A 23 6.10 0.72 9.85
C ASN A 23 7.28 -0.14 9.37
N CYS A 24 7.51 -0.11 8.06
CA CYS A 24 8.52 -0.92 7.38
C CYS A 24 9.73 -0.07 6.99
N VAL A 25 10.94 -0.62 7.14
CA VAL A 25 12.19 0.03 6.75
C VAL A 25 13.05 -0.89 5.90
N VAL A 26 13.82 -0.33 4.97
CA VAL A 26 14.90 -1.07 4.27
C VAL A 26 16.11 -1.21 5.18
N PRO A 27 16.52 -2.43 5.58
CA PRO A 27 17.71 -2.63 6.40
C PRO A 27 18.96 -2.15 5.65
N ALA A 28 19.87 -1.46 6.36
CA ALA A 28 21.21 -1.11 5.90
C ALA A 28 21.37 0.00 4.84
N GLN A 29 20.35 0.79 4.48
CA GLN A 29 20.55 1.93 3.58
C GLN A 29 20.01 3.26 4.13
N THR A 30 20.86 4.29 4.12
CA THR A 30 20.45 5.71 4.14
C THR A 30 20.33 6.19 2.70
N PRO A 31 19.14 6.57 2.23
CA PRO A 31 17.93 6.94 2.98
C PRO A 31 17.11 5.71 3.38
N SER A 32 16.51 5.79 4.57
CA SER A 32 15.53 4.82 5.02
C SER A 32 14.29 4.94 4.13
N VAL A 33 14.06 3.94 3.27
CA VAL A 33 12.74 3.75 2.68
C VAL A 33 11.81 3.37 3.83
N LYS A 34 10.98 4.32 4.25
CA LYS A 34 9.88 4.09 5.18
C LYS A 34 8.66 3.69 4.36
N ALA A 35 7.96 2.66 4.81
CA ALA A 35 6.70 2.19 4.27
C ALA A 35 5.67 2.14 5.41
N THR A 36 4.73 3.07 5.42
CA THR A 36 3.62 3.08 6.39
C THR A 36 2.43 2.41 5.74
N VAL A 37 1.91 1.35 6.36
CA VAL A 37 0.67 0.67 5.94
C VAL A 37 -0.47 1.22 6.80
N VAL A 38 -1.43 1.91 6.20
CA VAL A 38 -2.56 2.52 6.91
C VAL A 38 -3.87 1.90 6.45
N LEU A 39 -4.71 1.44 7.37
CA LEU A 39 -6.08 1.03 7.08
C LEU A 39 -7.03 2.20 7.31
N ALA A 40 -7.77 2.61 6.28
CA ALA A 40 -8.83 3.61 6.41
C ALA A 40 -10.13 2.96 6.91
N ASP A 41 -10.83 3.62 7.83
CA ASP A 41 -12.16 3.22 8.29
C ASP A 41 -13.20 3.72 7.27
N ASP A 42 -13.71 2.83 6.42
CA ASP A 42 -14.95 3.10 5.70
C ASP A 42 -15.78 1.83 5.54
N GLN A 43 -17.09 1.97 5.59
CA GLN A 43 -18.01 0.91 6.00
C GLN A 43 -18.12 -0.30 5.05
N SER A 44 -17.33 -0.37 3.97
CA SER A 44 -17.51 -1.33 2.87
C SER A 44 -16.24 -1.99 2.28
N ALA A 45 -15.04 -1.40 2.36
CA ALA A 45 -13.83 -1.94 1.74
C ALA A 45 -12.59 -1.63 2.58
N ASP A 46 -11.59 -2.53 2.57
CA ASP A 46 -10.30 -2.25 3.20
C ASP A 46 -9.45 -1.42 2.25
N PHE A 47 -9.09 -0.21 2.66
CA PHE A 47 -8.19 0.65 1.89
C PHE A 47 -6.84 0.76 2.60
N VAL A 48 -5.78 0.38 1.89
CA VAL A 48 -4.40 0.44 2.37
C VAL A 48 -3.64 1.49 1.61
N THR A 49 -3.00 2.42 2.31
CA THR A 49 -1.97 3.29 1.73
C THR A 49 -0.58 2.79 2.12
N LEU A 50 0.34 2.83 1.15
CA LEU A 50 1.76 2.54 1.32
C LEU A 50 2.57 3.75 0.82
N THR A 51 3.17 4.49 1.75
CA THR A 51 4.00 5.65 1.41
C THR A 51 5.47 5.24 1.42
N VAL A 52 6.18 5.41 0.31
CA VAL A 52 7.61 5.13 0.13
C VAL A 52 8.39 6.43 0.06
N VAL A 53 9.26 6.66 1.03
CA VAL A 53 10.10 7.87 1.09
C VAL A 53 11.53 7.54 0.65
N GLU A 54 11.97 8.10 -0.48
CA GLU A 54 13.32 7.95 -1.01
C GLU A 54 14.09 9.29 -0.97
N LYS A 55 15.41 9.26 -1.18
CA LYS A 55 16.25 10.48 -1.30
C LYS A 55 15.73 11.45 -2.35
N LYS A 56 15.16 10.92 -3.44
CA LYS A 56 14.73 11.69 -4.62
C LYS A 56 13.28 12.17 -4.54
N GLY A 57 12.51 11.73 -3.54
CA GLY A 57 11.10 12.09 -3.41
C GLY A 57 10.28 11.03 -2.67
N THR A 58 8.98 11.28 -2.57
CA THR A 58 8.01 10.37 -1.96
C THR A 58 7.09 9.80 -3.04
N SER A 59 6.80 8.51 -2.95
CA SER A 59 5.80 7.83 -3.79
C SER A 59 4.70 7.25 -2.91
N THR A 60 3.45 7.43 -3.31
CA THR A 60 2.31 6.87 -2.60
C THR A 60 1.70 5.77 -3.46
N PHE A 61 1.51 4.62 -2.83
CA PHE A 61 0.79 3.50 -3.41
C PHE A 61 -0.47 3.23 -2.60
N PHE A 62 -1.47 2.64 -3.23
CA PHE A 62 -2.71 2.25 -2.59
C PHE A 62 -3.12 0.84 -2.99
N PHE A 63 -3.91 0.21 -2.14
CA PHE A 63 -4.62 -1.03 -2.39
C PHE A 63 -6.04 -0.87 -1.87
N GLN A 64 -6.99 -1.38 -2.63
CA GLN A 64 -8.38 -1.51 -2.20
C GLN A 64 -8.76 -2.98 -2.32
N GLY A 65 -9.17 -3.57 -1.20
CA GLY A 65 -9.64 -4.94 -1.11
C GLY A 65 -11.00 -5.04 -0.47
N ASP A 66 -11.53 -6.27 -0.40
CA ASP A 66 -12.77 -6.55 0.32
C ASP A 66 -12.62 -6.22 1.81
N LYS A 67 -13.72 -5.81 2.44
CA LYS A 67 -13.74 -5.50 3.88
C LYS A 67 -13.23 -6.66 4.72
N GLY A 68 -12.30 -6.37 5.62
CA GLY A 68 -11.68 -7.33 6.53
C GLY A 68 -10.55 -8.16 5.92
N SER A 69 -10.36 -8.15 4.60
CA SER A 69 -9.35 -8.98 3.91
C SER A 69 -7.92 -8.66 4.37
N VAL A 70 -7.61 -7.40 4.67
CA VAL A 70 -6.29 -6.99 5.19
C VAL A 70 -6.10 -7.53 6.58
N THR A 71 -7.11 -7.42 7.43
CA THR A 71 -7.06 -7.93 8.80
C THR A 71 -6.92 -9.44 8.82
N GLU A 72 -7.62 -10.15 7.93
CA GLU A 72 -7.53 -11.61 7.79
C GLU A 72 -6.14 -12.06 7.35
N GLN A 73 -5.57 -11.43 6.33
CA GLN A 73 -4.21 -11.71 5.88
C GLN A 73 -3.21 -11.49 7.03
N VAL A 74 -3.29 -10.34 7.71
CA VAL A 74 -2.36 -10.01 8.81
C VAL A 74 -2.47 -11.00 9.97
N LYS A 75 -3.69 -11.47 10.28
CA LYS A 75 -3.92 -12.55 11.27
C LYS A 75 -3.36 -13.88 10.79
N ALA A 76 -3.43 -14.19 9.51
CA ALA A 76 -2.79 -15.35 8.90
C ALA A 76 -1.26 -15.24 8.80
N GLY A 77 -0.68 -14.11 9.24
CA GLY A 77 0.77 -13.91 9.27
C GLY A 77 1.35 -13.43 7.94
N SER A 78 0.54 -12.87 7.03
CA SER A 78 1.02 -12.30 5.78
C SER A 78 0.26 -11.04 5.40
N LEU A 79 0.78 -10.24 4.49
CA LEU A 79 0.01 -9.20 3.82
C LEU A 79 0.59 -9.02 2.44
N GLN A 80 -0.19 -9.30 1.41
CA GLN A 80 0.22 -9.19 0.02
C GLN A 80 -0.82 -8.46 -0.80
N PHE A 81 -0.37 -7.47 -1.58
CA PHE A 81 -1.25 -6.76 -2.49
C PHE A 81 -0.48 -6.15 -3.66
N LEU A 82 -1.20 -5.92 -4.76
CA LEU A 82 -0.73 -5.05 -5.84
C LEU A 82 -0.75 -3.61 -5.33
N ALA A 83 0.40 -2.97 -5.33
CA ALA A 83 0.59 -1.60 -4.93
C ALA A 83 0.30 -0.69 -6.14
N MET A 84 -0.89 -0.10 -6.19
CA MET A 84 -1.31 0.76 -7.29
C MET A 84 -0.89 2.21 -7.06
N THR A 85 -0.73 2.97 -8.13
CA THR A 85 -0.53 4.43 -8.10
C THR A 85 -1.62 5.09 -8.93
N GLU A 86 -1.75 6.42 -8.86
CA GLU A 86 -2.67 7.17 -9.74
C GLU A 86 -2.35 6.99 -11.24
N GLN A 87 -1.14 6.53 -11.55
CA GLN A 87 -0.69 6.24 -12.91
C GLN A 87 -0.89 4.77 -13.30
N SER A 88 -1.38 3.92 -12.38
CA SER A 88 -1.71 2.54 -12.69
C SER A 88 -2.86 2.48 -13.68
N ALA A 89 -2.64 1.80 -14.79
CA ALA A 89 -3.62 1.67 -15.86
C ALA A 89 -3.49 0.30 -16.52
N GLN A 90 -4.62 -0.20 -17.04
CA GLN A 90 -4.64 -1.40 -17.87
C GLN A 90 -4.53 -0.98 -19.35
N GLY A 91 -3.51 -1.50 -20.04
CA GLY A 91 -3.33 -1.29 -21.47
C GLY A 91 -4.39 -2.02 -22.31
N ALA A 92 -4.43 -1.70 -23.61
CA ALA A 92 -5.33 -2.38 -24.56
C ALA A 92 -5.01 -3.88 -24.75
N ASP A 93 -3.80 -4.28 -24.37
CA ASP A 93 -3.31 -5.66 -24.31
C ASP A 93 -3.68 -6.37 -22.98
N GLY A 94 -4.38 -5.68 -22.08
CA GLY A 94 -4.80 -6.20 -20.78
C GLY A 94 -3.72 -6.14 -19.69
N VAL A 95 -2.52 -5.62 -19.99
CA VAL A 95 -1.41 -5.55 -19.04
C VAL A 95 -1.56 -4.34 -18.11
N ILE A 96 -1.41 -4.55 -16.81
CA ILE A 96 -1.41 -3.47 -15.81
C ILE A 96 0.01 -2.91 -15.69
N VAL A 97 0.17 -1.62 -15.96
CA VAL A 97 1.46 -0.91 -15.87
C VAL A 97 1.49 0.04 -14.67
N ASN A 98 2.68 0.52 -14.31
CA ASN A 98 2.89 1.48 -13.21
C ASN A 98 2.32 1.01 -11.86
N THR A 99 2.39 -0.29 -11.62
CA THR A 99 2.01 -0.94 -10.36
C THR A 99 3.27 -1.54 -9.70
N GLY A 100 3.12 -1.90 -8.44
CA GLY A 100 4.12 -2.63 -7.68
C GLY A 100 3.51 -3.86 -7.00
N LEU A 101 4.36 -4.62 -6.31
CA LEU A 101 3.94 -5.72 -5.46
C LEU A 101 4.48 -5.48 -4.06
N PHE A 102 3.60 -5.43 -3.08
CA PHE A 102 3.96 -5.43 -1.67
C PHE A 102 3.67 -6.82 -1.10
N SER A 103 4.63 -7.37 -0.36
CA SER A 103 4.45 -8.63 0.35
C SER A 103 5.28 -8.62 1.63
N ILE A 104 4.64 -8.88 2.77
CA ILE A 104 5.31 -9.09 4.06
C ILE A 104 4.76 -10.36 4.70
N ASN A 105 5.61 -11.09 5.43
CA ASN A 105 5.25 -12.30 6.13
C ASN A 105 5.84 -12.27 7.55
N ALA A 106 5.11 -12.81 8.50
CA ALA A 106 5.58 -13.05 9.85
C ALA A 106 6.56 -14.23 9.85
N ASP A 107 7.69 -14.07 10.53
CA ASP A 107 8.56 -15.19 10.87
C ASP A 107 7.99 -16.02 12.04
N GLN A 108 8.72 -17.06 12.45
CA GLN A 108 8.34 -17.93 13.58
C GLN A 108 8.29 -17.19 14.94
N LYS A 109 8.81 -15.96 15.01
CA LYS A 109 8.81 -15.10 16.20
C LYS A 109 7.75 -13.98 16.10
N GLY A 110 6.97 -13.95 15.02
CA GLY A 110 5.93 -12.95 14.78
C GLY A 110 6.45 -11.62 14.21
N ALA A 111 7.73 -11.52 13.86
CA ALA A 111 8.31 -10.33 13.23
C ALA A 111 8.00 -10.33 11.72
N PHE A 112 7.52 -9.20 11.19
CA PHE A 112 7.16 -9.10 9.78
C PHE A 112 8.33 -8.63 8.93
N SER A 113 8.58 -9.30 7.82
CA SER A 113 9.57 -8.89 6.82
C SER A 113 9.13 -9.29 5.41
N GLY A 114 9.71 -8.67 4.39
CA GLY A 114 9.36 -9.00 3.01
C GLY A 114 9.94 -8.04 1.99
N LEU A 115 9.17 -7.73 0.96
CA LEU A 115 9.63 -6.97 -0.21
C LEU A 115 8.54 -6.02 -0.70
N LEU A 116 8.98 -4.85 -1.16
CA LEU A 116 8.24 -4.04 -2.12
C LEU A 116 8.97 -4.09 -3.45
N LEU A 117 8.27 -4.46 -4.52
CA LEU A 117 8.74 -4.26 -5.90
C LEU A 117 7.98 -3.07 -6.48
N ALA A 118 8.68 -2.00 -6.86
CA ALA A 118 8.04 -0.84 -7.46
C ALA A 118 9.02 -0.07 -8.34
N LYS A 119 8.53 0.45 -9.47
CA LYS A 119 9.32 1.27 -10.41
C LYS A 119 10.64 0.59 -10.86
N GLY A 120 10.64 -0.74 -10.99
CA GLY A 120 11.82 -1.53 -11.34
C GLY A 120 12.82 -1.75 -10.21
N ASN A 121 12.54 -1.26 -8.99
CA ASN A 121 13.37 -1.47 -7.80
C ASN A 121 12.79 -2.57 -6.90
N ILE A 122 13.66 -3.18 -6.11
CA ILE A 122 13.32 -4.15 -5.06
C ILE A 122 13.78 -3.58 -3.72
N TYR A 123 12.84 -3.42 -2.79
CA TYR A 123 13.08 -2.89 -1.45
C TYR A 123 12.85 -4.01 -0.43
N PRO A 124 13.90 -4.61 0.16
CA PRO A 124 13.75 -5.57 1.25
C PRO A 124 13.28 -4.84 2.50
N LEU A 125 12.19 -5.29 3.11
CA LEU A 125 11.52 -4.61 4.21
C LEU A 125 11.66 -5.41 5.51
N SER A 126 11.93 -4.69 6.60
CA SER A 126 11.73 -5.14 7.98
C SER A 126 10.64 -4.27 8.61
N CYS A 127 9.59 -4.88 9.14
CA CYS A 127 8.38 -4.19 9.58
C CYS A 127 8.12 -4.41 11.07
N SER A 128 7.83 -3.32 11.78
CA SER A 128 7.22 -3.34 13.11
C SER A 128 5.73 -3.04 12.98
N LYS A 129 4.90 -3.72 13.76
CA LYS A 129 3.50 -3.31 13.96
C LYS A 129 3.43 -1.98 14.69
#